data_AF-A0A942HX74-F1
#
_entry.id   AF-A0A942HX74-F1
#
_cell.length_a   1.000
_cell.length_b   1.000
_cell.length_c   1.000
_cell.angle_alpha   90.00
_cell.angle_beta   90.00
_cell.angle_gamma   90.00
#
_symmetry.space_group_name_H-M   'P 1'
#
loop_
_entity.id
_entity.type
_entity.pdbx_description
1 polymer ?
#
loop_
_entity_poly.entity_id
_entity_poly.type
_entity_poly.pdbx_seq_one_letter_code
_entity_poly.pdbx_strand_id
1 'polypeptide(L)'
;MSSRAPQYRKGDVVLVSFPYTTDEGQTQTKRRPAVIISNDYNNTRLDDVLLVPLTSNTTRAGREPTQVVVAMNTPEGKEAGLRLDSVIDCTVIATIPKTLLVSKIGQFPNETMERVDQCLMIAMAIGRPVQSEPRPPLSFGNEPPTSETA
;
A
#
# COMPACT_ATOMS: atom_id res chain seq x y z
N MET A 1 15.63 -0.12 33.66
CA MET A 1 14.96 -1.16 32.85
C MET A 1 14.97 -0.70 31.41
N SER A 2 15.87 -1.25 30.57
CA SER A 2 15.93 -0.87 29.16
C SER A 2 14.80 -1.59 28.43
N SER A 3 13.67 -0.92 28.22
CA SER A 3 12.62 -1.44 27.34
C SER A 3 13.17 -1.39 25.91
N ARG A 4 13.59 -2.54 25.39
CA ARG A 4 13.94 -2.71 23.99
C ARG A 4 12.78 -2.15 23.16
N ALA A 5 13.03 -1.10 22.38
CA ALA A 5 12.02 -0.48 21.54
C ALA A 5 11.35 -1.55 20.66
N PRO A 6 10.04 -1.47 20.41
CA PRO A 6 9.35 -2.43 19.56
C PRO A 6 10.04 -2.50 18.20
N GLN A 7 10.45 -3.70 17.82
CA GLN A 7 11.10 -3.94 16.53
C GLN A 7 10.01 -4.06 15.47
N TYR A 8 9.85 -3.01 14.68
CA TYR A 8 8.92 -2.98 13.55
C TYR A 8 9.49 -3.73 12.34
N ARG A 9 8.65 -4.49 11.66
CA ARG A 9 9.00 -5.27 10.47
C ARG A 9 8.09 -4.98 9.30
N LYS A 10 8.56 -5.29 8.09
CA LYS A 10 7.73 -5.25 6.88
C LYS A 10 6.49 -6.14 7.08
N GLY A 11 5.33 -5.61 6.74
CA GLY A 11 4.03 -6.26 6.90
C GLY A 11 3.38 -6.08 8.26
N ASP A 12 4.07 -5.50 9.25
CA ASP A 12 3.42 -5.12 10.51
C ASP A 12 2.32 -4.09 10.24
N VAL A 13 1.15 -4.34 10.84
CA VAL A 13 0.05 -3.39 10.85
C VAL A 13 0.09 -2.62 12.16
N VAL A 14 0.23 -1.30 12.03
CA VAL A 14 0.45 -0.39 13.14
C VAL A 14 -0.63 0.67 13.18
N LEU A 15 -0.99 1.09 14.39
CA LEU A 15 -1.86 2.23 14.61
C LEU A 15 -1.00 3.49 14.67
N VAL A 16 -1.28 4.45 13.80
CA VAL A 16 -0.49 5.66 13.64
C VAL A 16 -1.29 6.89 14.04
N SER A 17 -0.64 7.76 14.78
CA SER A 17 -1.14 9.09 15.14
C SER A 17 -0.78 10.10 14.04
N PHE A 18 -1.45 10.01 12.89
CA PHE A 18 -1.18 10.94 11.79
C PHE A 18 -1.66 12.35 12.13
N PRO A 19 -0.81 13.38 11.96
CA PRO A 19 -1.24 14.77 12.02
C PRO A 19 -1.95 15.12 10.69
N TYR A 20 -3.16 14.59 10.47
CA TYR A 20 -3.96 15.07 9.35
C TYR A 20 -4.50 16.45 9.70
N THR A 21 -4.22 17.43 8.85
CA THR A 21 -5.01 18.67 8.80
C THR A 21 -6.39 18.31 8.28
N THR A 22 -7.39 18.27 9.15
CA THR A 22 -8.80 18.25 8.72
C THR A 22 -9.17 19.62 8.16
N ASP A 23 -10.01 19.66 7.13
CA ASP A 23 -10.44 20.85 6.38
C ASP A 23 -11.12 21.96 7.23
N GLU A 24 -11.29 21.74 8.54
CA GLU A 24 -12.02 22.61 9.47
C GLU A 24 -11.14 23.21 10.58
N GLY A 25 -9.81 23.19 10.44
CA GLY A 25 -8.90 23.85 11.40
C GLY A 25 -8.83 23.22 12.80
N GLN A 26 -9.62 22.17 13.07
CA GLN A 26 -9.51 21.34 14.26
C GLN A 26 -8.62 20.14 13.95
N THR A 27 -7.43 20.10 14.55
CA THR A 27 -6.53 18.93 14.45
C THR A 27 -7.09 17.81 15.32
N GLN A 28 -8.01 17.01 14.78
CA GLN A 28 -8.36 15.75 15.41
C GLN A 28 -7.38 14.69 14.94
N THR A 29 -6.49 14.29 15.84
CA THR A 29 -5.51 13.22 15.63
C THR A 29 -6.23 11.87 15.56
N LYS A 30 -6.90 11.61 14.44
CA LYS A 30 -7.56 10.33 14.17
C LYS A 30 -6.49 9.26 13.98
N ARG A 31 -6.44 8.31 14.90
CA ARG A 31 -5.53 7.17 14.81
C ARG A 31 -6.00 6.26 13.67
N ARG A 32 -5.12 5.99 12.71
CA ARG A 32 -5.44 5.14 11.55
C ARG A 32 -4.48 3.96 11.46
N PRO A 33 -4.95 2.77 11.07
CA PRO A 33 -4.07 1.66 10.74
C PRO A 33 -3.18 2.02 9.54
N ALA A 34 -1.97 1.49 9.52
CA ALA A 34 -1.04 1.55 8.40
C ALA A 34 -0.22 0.25 8.33
N VAL A 35 0.21 -0.14 7.15
CA VAL A 35 1.13 -1.28 6.94
C VAL A 35 2.54 -0.78 6.69
N ILE A 36 3.51 -1.34 7.40
CA ILE A 36 4.93 -1.03 7.19
C ILE A 36 5.43 -1.73 5.93
N ILE A 37 6.02 -0.96 5.01
CA ILE A 37 6.52 -1.47 3.72
C ILE A 37 8.05 -1.42 3.61
N SER A 38 8.69 -0.68 4.52
CA SER A 38 10.15 -0.55 4.61
C SER A 38 10.81 -1.86 5.07
N ASN A 39 12.04 -2.09 4.61
CA ASN A 39 12.80 -3.29 4.95
C ASN A 39 13.19 -3.34 6.43
N ASP A 40 13.26 -4.56 6.99
CA ASP A 40 13.57 -4.80 8.40
C ASP A 40 14.91 -4.20 8.84
N TYR A 41 15.93 -4.23 7.96
CA TYR A 41 17.25 -3.69 8.30
C TYR A 41 17.18 -2.20 8.64
N ASN A 42 16.50 -1.40 7.81
CA ASN A 42 16.28 0.02 8.08
C ASN A 42 15.37 0.23 9.28
N ASN A 43 14.31 -0.57 9.42
CA ASN A 43 13.39 -0.47 10.56
C ASN A 43 14.08 -0.73 11.90
N THR A 44 15.19 -1.48 11.94
CA THR A 44 15.97 -1.65 13.17
C THR A 44 16.91 -0.50 13.51
N ARG A 45 17.33 0.31 12.52
CA ARG A 45 18.43 1.27 12.65
C ARG A 45 18.01 2.73 12.56
N LEU A 46 17.02 3.04 11.74
CA LEU A 46 16.56 4.41 11.50
C LEU A 46 15.45 4.77 12.48
N ASP A 47 15.28 6.07 12.77
CA ASP A 47 14.20 6.54 13.65
C ASP A 47 12.84 6.62 12.93
N ASP A 48 12.85 6.56 11.60
CA ASP A 48 11.67 6.61 10.75
C ASP A 48 11.36 5.24 10.11
N VAL A 49 10.09 5.06 9.72
CA VAL A 49 9.63 3.92 8.91
C VAL A 49 8.83 4.42 7.71
N LEU A 50 8.90 3.69 6.60
CA LEU A 50 7.98 3.86 5.46
C LEU A 50 6.79 2.92 5.62
N LEU A 51 5.60 3.46 5.43
CA LEU A 51 4.34 2.75 5.53
C LEU A 51 3.31 3.25 4.50
N VAL A 52 2.22 2.50 4.37
CA VAL A 52 1.04 2.87 3.60
C VAL A 52 -0.15 2.90 4.56
N PRO A 53 -0.90 4.03 4.68
CA PRO A 53 -2.07 4.11 5.51
C PRO A 53 -3.22 3.28 4.93
N LEU A 54 -4.05 2.72 5.81
CA LEU A 54 -5.28 2.04 5.43
C LEU A 54 -6.45 3.03 5.54
N THR A 55 -7.35 2.98 4.56
CA THR A 55 -8.60 3.75 4.56
C THR A 55 -9.81 2.83 4.61
N SER A 56 -10.80 3.18 5.43
CA SER A 56 -12.12 2.53 5.43
C SER A 56 -13.06 3.10 4.38
N ASN A 57 -12.62 4.11 3.60
CA ASN A 57 -13.39 4.62 2.48
C ASN A 57 -13.25 3.67 1.29
N THR A 58 -14.21 2.77 1.15
CA THR A 58 -14.23 1.73 0.12
C THR A 58 -14.88 2.19 -1.19
N THR A 59 -15.23 3.48 -1.36
CA THR A 59 -15.97 3.99 -2.52
C THR A 59 -15.30 3.67 -3.87
N ARG A 60 -13.95 3.60 -3.89
CA ARG A 60 -13.16 3.24 -5.08
C ARG A 60 -12.48 1.87 -4.97
N ALA A 61 -12.72 1.13 -3.90
CA ALA A 61 -12.04 -0.13 -3.59
C ALA A 61 -12.07 -1.10 -4.77
N GLY A 62 -10.90 -1.60 -5.14
CA GLY A 62 -10.75 -2.64 -6.18
C GLY A 62 -11.00 -2.16 -7.61
N ARG A 63 -11.10 -0.85 -7.84
CA ARG A 63 -11.22 -0.29 -9.20
C ARG A 63 -9.87 -0.01 -9.85
N GLU A 64 -8.83 0.18 -9.04
CA GLU A 64 -7.49 0.51 -9.51
C GLU A 64 -6.48 -0.57 -9.11
N PRO A 65 -5.49 -0.87 -9.97
CA PRO A 65 -4.44 -1.84 -9.64
C PRO A 65 -3.48 -1.37 -8.54
N THR A 66 -3.57 -0.10 -8.15
CA THR A 66 -2.83 0.52 -7.04
C THR A 66 -3.56 0.41 -5.69
N GLN A 67 -4.54 -0.48 -5.59
CA GLN A 67 -5.33 -0.69 -4.38
C GLN A 67 -5.44 -2.17 -4.02
N VAL A 68 -5.20 -2.49 -2.74
CA VAL A 68 -5.44 -3.82 -2.18
C VAL A 68 -6.59 -3.75 -1.19
N VAL A 69 -7.65 -4.50 -1.47
CA VAL A 69 -8.82 -4.59 -0.59
C VAL A 69 -8.62 -5.72 0.41
N VAL A 70 -8.84 -5.41 1.70
CA VAL A 70 -8.79 -6.39 2.79
C VAL A 70 -10.09 -6.27 3.58
N ALA A 71 -10.90 -7.33 3.54
CA ALA A 71 -12.11 -7.40 4.34
C ALA A 71 -11.79 -7.81 5.79
N MET A 72 -12.45 -7.21 6.78
CA MET A 72 -12.13 -7.45 8.20
C MET A 72 -12.40 -8.90 8.64
N ASN A 73 -13.32 -9.59 7.97
CA ASN A 73 -13.78 -10.92 8.36
C ASN A 73 -12.94 -12.06 7.74
N THR A 74 -12.01 -11.76 6.85
CA THR A 74 -11.09 -12.75 6.25
C THR A 74 -9.95 -13.08 7.22
N PRO A 75 -9.22 -14.21 7.04
CA PRO A 75 -8.06 -14.55 7.86
C PRO A 75 -7.02 -13.42 7.90
N GLU A 76 -6.67 -12.86 6.74
CA GLU A 76 -5.73 -11.73 6.62
C GLU A 76 -6.20 -10.47 7.36
N GLY A 77 -7.50 -10.14 7.33
CA GLY A 77 -8.05 -8.98 8.03
C GLY A 77 -8.00 -9.15 9.55
N LYS A 78 -8.24 -10.36 10.02
CA LYS A 78 -8.16 -10.71 11.45
C LYS A 78 -6.71 -10.71 11.96
N GLU A 79 -5.77 -11.30 11.20
CA GLU A 79 -4.34 -11.28 11.52
C GLU A 79 -3.77 -9.85 11.52
N ALA A 80 -4.26 -9.00 10.62
CA ALA A 80 -3.95 -7.57 10.56
C ALA A 80 -4.59 -6.75 11.69
N GLY A 81 -5.49 -7.32 12.48
CA GLY A 81 -6.18 -6.62 13.57
C GLY A 81 -7.15 -5.55 13.10
N LEU A 82 -7.68 -5.68 11.88
CA LEU A 82 -8.62 -4.71 11.30
C LEU A 82 -10.00 -4.81 11.95
N ARG A 83 -10.62 -3.66 12.18
CA ARG A 83 -11.98 -3.55 12.74
C ARG A 83 -13.04 -3.21 11.70
N LEU A 84 -12.62 -2.84 10.50
CA LEU A 84 -13.44 -2.41 9.38
C LEU A 84 -12.79 -2.91 8.10
N ASP A 85 -13.61 -3.14 7.08
CA ASP A 85 -13.10 -3.34 5.72
C ASP A 85 -12.24 -2.16 5.33
N SER A 86 -11.06 -2.47 4.80
CA SER A 86 -10.01 -1.48 4.58
C SER A 86 -9.41 -1.65 3.19
N VAL A 87 -8.94 -0.54 2.65
CA VAL A 87 -8.18 -0.48 1.41
C VAL A 87 -6.78 0.04 1.74
N ILE A 88 -5.78 -0.69 1.27
CA ILE A 88 -4.39 -0.23 1.22
C ILE A 88 -4.23 0.49 -0.12
N ASP A 89 -4.10 1.81 -0.07
CA ASP A 89 -3.90 2.63 -1.27
C ASP A 89 -2.41 2.91 -1.46
N CYS A 90 -1.77 2.16 -2.36
CA CYS A 90 -0.32 2.24 -2.58
C CYS A 90 0.13 3.56 -3.23
N THR A 91 -0.81 4.42 -3.65
CA THR A 91 -0.48 5.77 -4.12
C THR A 91 -0.14 6.71 -2.96
N VAL A 92 -0.51 6.36 -1.72
CA VAL A 92 -0.23 7.14 -0.53
C VAL A 92 0.86 6.45 0.30
N ILE A 93 2.11 6.84 0.06
CA ILE A 93 3.25 6.35 0.85
C ILE A 93 3.67 7.46 1.82
N ALA A 94 3.85 7.13 3.09
CA ALA A 94 4.31 8.08 4.11
C ALA A 94 5.55 7.56 4.82
N THR A 95 6.51 8.46 5.02
CA THR A 95 7.62 8.29 5.95
C THR A 95 7.25 8.98 7.25
N ILE A 96 7.28 8.24 8.37
CA ILE A 96 6.94 8.80 9.67
C ILE A 96 7.96 8.40 10.74
N PRO A 97 8.20 9.26 11.74
CA PRO A 97 8.98 8.90 12.90
C PRO A 97 8.26 7.84 13.72
N LYS A 98 9.03 6.88 14.26
CA LYS A 98 8.53 5.82 15.13
C LYS A 98 7.81 6.34 16.37
N THR A 99 8.08 7.59 16.79
CA THR A 99 7.38 8.25 17.90
C THR A 99 5.89 8.49 17.62
N LEU A 100 5.46 8.51 16.36
CA LEU A 100 4.05 8.61 15.97
C LEU A 100 3.34 7.24 15.87
N LEU A 101 4.10 6.14 16.00
CA LEU A 101 3.54 4.80 16.07
C LEU A 101 2.99 4.57 17.47
N VAL A 102 1.67 4.39 17.56
CA VAL A 102 0.99 4.19 18.84
C VAL A 102 1.14 2.75 19.31
N SER A 103 0.91 1.78 18.43
CA SER A 103 1.01 0.36 18.74
C SER A 103 1.05 -0.49 17.47
N LYS A 104 1.66 -1.68 17.54
CA LYS A 104 1.40 -2.76 16.56
C LYS A 104 0.06 -3.40 16.91
N ILE A 105 -0.81 -3.56 15.93
CA ILE A 105 -2.15 -4.15 16.10
C ILE A 105 -2.29 -5.51 15.43
N GLY A 106 -1.42 -5.83 14.48
CA GLY A 106 -1.44 -7.09 13.75
C GLY A 106 -0.31 -7.16 12.74
N GLN A 107 -0.43 -8.10 11.81
CA GLN A 107 0.52 -8.30 10.73
C GLN A 107 -0.21 -8.91 9.53
N PHE A 108 0.17 -8.50 8.33
CA PHE A 108 -0.32 -9.14 7.11
C PHE A 108 0.47 -10.42 6.80
N PRO A 109 -0.21 -11.49 6.32
CA PRO A 109 0.48 -12.67 5.84
C PRO A 109 1.24 -12.38 4.55
N ASN A 110 2.20 -13.24 4.21
CA ASN A 110 3.08 -13.06 3.05
C ASN A 110 2.30 -12.89 1.74
N GLU A 111 1.22 -13.65 1.54
CA GLU A 111 0.37 -13.56 0.34
C GLU A 111 -0.27 -12.17 0.16
N THR A 112 -0.70 -11.54 1.25
CA THR A 112 -1.20 -10.16 1.21
C THR A 112 -0.06 -9.19 0.93
N MET A 113 1.13 -9.43 1.50
CA MET A 113 2.30 -8.59 1.25
C MET A 113 2.83 -8.68 -0.18
N GLU A 114 2.68 -9.82 -0.85
CA GLU A 114 3.01 -9.96 -2.28
C GLU A 114 2.08 -9.10 -3.16
N ARG A 115 0.77 -9.06 -2.83
CA ARG A 115 -0.18 -8.14 -3.50
C ARG A 115 0.17 -6.68 -3.22
N VAL A 116 0.56 -6.35 -2.00
CA VAL A 116 1.03 -4.99 -1.65
C VAL A 116 2.30 -4.63 -2.43
N ASP A 117 3.25 -5.54 -2.59
CA ASP A 117 4.47 -5.31 -3.37
C ASP A 117 4.16 -5.06 -4.85
N GLN A 118 3.25 -5.84 -5.44
CA GLN A 118 2.76 -5.60 -6.80
C GLN A 118 2.07 -4.23 -6.94
N CYS A 119 1.20 -3.92 -5.99
CA CYS A 119 0.49 -2.65 -5.92
C CYS A 119 1.45 -1.44 -5.82
N LEU A 120 2.51 -1.54 -5.01
CA LEU A 120 3.57 -0.53 -4.89
C LEU A 120 4.39 -0.40 -6.18
N MET A 121 4.76 -1.52 -6.82
CA MET A 121 5.46 -1.52 -8.11
C MET A 121 4.67 -0.77 -9.18
N ILE A 122 3.36 -1.03 -9.27
CA ILE A 122 2.47 -0.35 -10.21
C ILE A 122 2.36 1.14 -9.86
N ALA A 123 2.12 1.49 -8.60
CA ALA A 123 1.97 2.87 -8.16
C ALA A 123 3.21 3.74 -8.41
N MET A 124 4.41 3.15 -8.31
CA MET A 124 5.69 3.84 -8.49
C MET A 124 6.27 3.69 -9.90
N ALA A 125 5.60 2.96 -10.80
CA ALA A 125 6.11 2.60 -12.12
C ALA A 125 7.51 1.95 -12.09
N ILE A 126 7.78 1.11 -11.08
CA ILE A 126 9.03 0.37 -10.90
C ILE A 126 8.78 -1.14 -10.92
N GLY A 127 9.76 -1.91 -11.39
CA GLY A 127 9.55 -3.33 -11.67
C GLY A 127 8.68 -3.52 -12.92
N ARG A 128 8.81 -4.66 -13.59
CA ARG A 128 7.87 -4.97 -14.68
C ARG A 128 6.57 -5.44 -14.04
N PRO A 129 5.43 -4.77 -14.25
CA PRO A 129 4.15 -5.36 -13.87
C PRO A 129 4.03 -6.70 -14.61
N VAL A 130 3.71 -7.77 -13.88
CA VAL A 130 3.41 -9.06 -14.51
C VAL A 130 2.16 -8.85 -15.36
N GLN A 131 2.35 -8.70 -16.68
CA GLN A 131 1.24 -8.69 -17.62
C GLN A 131 0.66 -10.10 -17.62
N SER A 132 -0.58 -10.27 -17.13
CA SER A 132 -1.30 -11.53 -17.21
C SER A 132 -1.82 -11.84 -18.62
N GLU A 133 -1.72 -10.90 -19.56
CA GLU A 133 -2.11 -11.11 -20.96
C GLU A 133 -0.91 -11.00 -21.91
N PRO A 134 -0.80 -11.90 -22.92
CA PRO A 134 0.15 -11.72 -23.99
C PRO A 134 -0.18 -10.43 -24.74
N ARG A 135 0.78 -9.51 -24.84
CA ARG A 135 0.68 -8.34 -25.71
C ARG A 135 0.25 -8.82 -27.11
N PRO A 136 -0.88 -8.37 -27.68
CA PRO A 136 -1.19 -8.70 -29.06
C PRO A 136 -0.03 -8.25 -29.94
N PRO A 137 0.36 -9.03 -30.97
CA PRO A 137 1.44 -8.64 -31.86
C PRO A 137 1.15 -7.25 -32.42
N LEU A 138 2.15 -6.38 -32.39
CA LEU A 138 2.06 -5.06 -33.01
C LEU A 138 1.78 -5.27 -34.50
N SER A 139 0.52 -5.05 -34.90
CA SER A 139 0.15 -4.96 -36.30
C SER A 139 0.70 -3.62 -36.81
N PHE A 140 1.93 -3.64 -37.31
CA PHE A 140 2.40 -2.58 -38.20
C PHE A 140 1.54 -2.66 -39.46
N GLY A 141 0.60 -1.73 -39.59
CA GLY A 141 -0.16 -1.56 -40.83
C GLY A 141 0.81 -1.27 -41.97
N ASN A 142 1.06 -2.27 -42.81
CA ASN A 142 1.51 -2.03 -44.17
C ASN A 142 0.25 -1.85 -45.02
N GLU A 143 -0.34 -0.65 -45.00
CA GLU A 143 -1.15 -0.22 -46.13
C GLU A 143 -0.17 0.14 -47.26
N PRO A 144 -0.23 -0.55 -48.42
CA PRO A 144 0.60 -0.18 -49.56
C PRO A 144 0.16 1.20 -50.11
N PRO A 145 1.09 1.96 -50.72
CA PRO A 145 0.76 3.25 -51.30
C PRO A 145 -0.27 3.07 -52.44
N THR A 146 -1.27 3.93 -52.43
CA THR A 146 -2.27 4.13 -53.49
C THR A 146 -1.62 4.15 -54.87
N SER A 147 -1.96 3.17 -55.71
CA SER A 147 -1.65 3.20 -57.14
C SER A 147 -2.67 4.05 -57.87
N GLU A 148 -2.26 5.27 -58.18
CA GLU A 148 -2.84 6.15 -59.19
C GLU A 148 -2.41 5.65 -60.58
N THR A 149 -3.32 5.08 -61.38
CA THR A 149 -3.32 5.14 -62.87
C THR A 149 -4.51 4.40 -63.49
N ALA A 150 -5.45 5.16 -64.05
CA ALA A 150 -6.14 4.89 -65.31
C ALA A 150 -6.80 6.20 -65.78
#